data_AF-A0A353LST4-F1
#
_entry.id   AF-A0A353LST4-F1
#
_cell.length_a   1.000
_cell.length_b   1.000
_cell.length_c   1.000
_cell.angle_alpha   90.00
_cell.angle_beta   90.00
_cell.angle_gamma   90.00
#
_symmetry.space_group_name_H-M   'P 1'
#
loop_
_entity.id
_entity.type
_entity.pdbx_description
1 polymer ?
#
loop_
_entity_poly.entity_id
_entity_poly.type
_entity_poly.pdbx_seq_one_letter_code
_entity_poly.pdbx_strand_id
1 'polypeptide(L)'
;EQQARKVADQAFGRTMCGTCHEVMTGEGAGPLNWSVVPASVSNRWLPGGRYDHKAHFEIVECENCHAADKSHLATDVLLPKIEICQDCHSGENAADKVPSNCVSCHDYHLDGEPMMKPVASAAWTGPEVPAGQLDAEYATGDNGS
;
A
#
# COMPACT_ATOMS: atom_id res chain seq x y z
N GLU A 1 29.38 -27.96 21.99
CA GLU A 1 28.02 -27.50 22.39
C GLU A 1 27.94 -26.01 22.76
N GLN A 2 28.80 -25.45 23.63
CA GLN A 2 28.73 -24.03 23.99
C GLN A 2 28.89 -23.06 22.81
N GLN A 3 29.81 -23.33 21.88
CA GLN A 3 30.00 -22.49 20.69
C GLN A 3 28.72 -22.40 19.83
N ALA A 4 28.04 -23.53 19.64
CA ALA A 4 26.81 -23.61 18.85
C ALA A 4 25.66 -22.82 19.49
N ARG A 5 25.50 -22.90 20.82
CA ARG A 5 24.53 -22.07 21.55
C ARG A 5 24.83 -20.58 21.42
N LYS A 6 26.10 -20.20 21.57
CA LYS A 6 26.51 -18.79 21.46
C LYS A 6 26.21 -18.20 20.07
N VAL A 7 26.46 -18.99 19.03
CA VAL A 7 26.09 -18.64 17.64
C VAL A 7 24.57 -18.55 17.51
N ALA A 8 23.81 -19.48 18.08
CA ALA A 8 22.36 -19.44 17.99
C ALA A 8 21.75 -18.20 18.65
N ASP A 9 22.22 -17.85 19.85
CA ASP A 9 21.72 -16.69 20.60
C ASP A 9 22.09 -15.36 19.91
N GLN A 10 23.31 -15.25 19.38
CA GLN A 10 23.78 -14.03 18.73
C GLN A 10 23.24 -13.91 17.30
N ALA A 11 23.56 -14.89 16.45
CA ALA A 11 23.27 -14.81 15.02
C ALA A 11 21.76 -14.86 14.74
N PHE A 12 21.06 -15.86 15.30
CA PHE A 12 19.64 -16.06 15.03
C PHE A 12 18.77 -15.21 15.95
N GLY A 13 19.02 -15.25 17.26
CA GLY A 13 18.26 -14.46 18.23
C GLY A 13 18.39 -12.96 17.97
N ARG A 14 19.58 -12.39 18.21
CA ARG A 14 19.75 -10.93 18.25
C ARG A 14 19.86 -10.23 16.89
N THR A 15 20.55 -10.84 15.92
CA THR A 15 20.89 -10.12 14.67
C THR A 15 20.02 -10.47 13.47
N MET A 16 19.58 -11.72 13.30
CA MET A 16 18.72 -12.09 12.17
C MET A 16 17.25 -11.87 12.50
N CYS A 17 16.74 -12.53 13.55
CA CYS A 17 15.33 -12.43 13.91
C CYS A 17 15.05 -11.14 14.71
N GLY A 18 15.91 -10.83 15.69
CA GLY A 18 15.76 -9.72 16.63
C GLY A 18 15.83 -8.31 16.03
N THR A 19 16.20 -8.19 14.75
CA THR A 19 16.16 -6.90 14.03
C THR A 19 14.73 -6.45 13.77
N CYS A 20 13.81 -7.39 13.53
CA CYS A 20 12.41 -7.10 13.24
C CYS A 20 11.46 -7.64 14.32
N HIS A 21 11.84 -8.72 14.99
CA HIS A 21 11.02 -9.42 15.96
C HIS A 21 11.47 -9.14 17.39
N GLU A 22 10.55 -9.18 18.32
CA GLU A 22 10.91 -9.24 19.74
C GLU A 22 11.36 -10.67 20.10
N VAL A 23 12.44 -10.75 20.89
CA VAL A 23 13.05 -12.02 21.31
C VAL A 23 12.83 -12.18 22.82
N MET A 24 11.95 -13.11 23.19
CA MET A 24 11.61 -13.35 24.60
C MET A 24 12.51 -14.43 25.18
N THR A 25 13.28 -14.10 26.21
CA THR A 25 14.15 -15.04 26.91
C THR A 25 13.38 -15.78 28.00
N GLY A 26 13.62 -17.07 28.18
CA GLY A 26 12.95 -17.92 29.16
C GLY A 26 11.76 -18.71 28.62
N GLU A 27 11.41 -18.52 27.34
CA GLU A 27 10.20 -19.09 26.72
C GLU A 27 10.48 -19.97 25.50
N GLY A 28 11.75 -20.31 25.26
CA GLY A 28 12.16 -21.12 24.11
C GLY A 28 12.04 -22.63 24.33
N ALA A 29 11.93 -23.37 23.22
CA ALA A 29 11.87 -24.82 23.24
C ALA A 29 13.27 -25.45 23.22
N GLY A 30 13.47 -26.47 24.08
CA GLY A 30 14.68 -27.27 24.10
C GLY A 30 15.93 -26.49 24.54
N PRO A 31 17.09 -26.67 23.88
CA PRO A 31 18.35 -26.03 24.30
C PRO A 31 18.42 -24.53 24.01
N LEU A 32 17.45 -23.98 23.26
CA LEU A 32 17.28 -22.55 23.03
C LEU A 32 16.31 -22.03 24.10
N ASN A 33 16.82 -21.27 25.07
CA ASN A 33 16.01 -20.68 26.15
C ASN A 33 15.41 -19.32 25.71
N TRP A 34 15.01 -19.19 24.46
CA TRP A 34 14.38 -17.99 23.92
C TRP A 34 13.45 -18.33 22.76
N SER A 35 12.44 -17.49 22.56
CA SER A 35 11.47 -17.56 21.48
C SER A 35 11.49 -16.26 20.66
N VAL A 36 10.98 -16.33 19.43
CA VAL A 36 10.79 -15.17 18.56
C VAL A 36 9.30 -14.93 18.44
N VAL A 37 8.83 -13.75 18.84
CA VAL A 37 7.42 -13.39 18.64
C VAL A 37 7.25 -12.68 17.30
N PRO A 38 6.10 -12.82 16.60
CA PRO A 38 5.84 -12.12 15.36
C PRO A 38 6.03 -10.60 15.52
N ALA A 39 6.69 -9.97 14.55
CA ALA A 39 6.79 -8.53 14.51
C ALA A 39 5.39 -7.91 14.38
N SER A 40 5.03 -7.00 15.28
CA SER A 40 3.74 -6.31 15.23
C SER A 40 3.78 -5.18 14.17
N VAL A 41 3.63 -5.56 12.91
CA VAL A 41 3.54 -4.63 11.78
C VAL A 41 2.09 -4.55 11.32
N SER A 42 1.56 -3.34 11.19
CA SER A 42 0.23 -3.12 10.60
C SER A 42 0.22 -3.53 9.13
N ASN A 43 -0.58 -4.54 8.78
CA ASN A 43 -0.75 -4.94 7.37
C ASN A 43 -1.46 -3.86 6.53
N ARG A 44 -2.24 -2.96 7.17
CA ARG A 44 -2.94 -1.85 6.51
C ARG A 44 -3.20 -0.72 7.50
N TRP A 45 -2.77 0.49 7.16
CA TRP A 45 -2.93 1.69 8.00
C TRP A 45 -4.30 2.38 7.85
N LEU A 46 -5.03 2.13 6.74
CA LEU A 46 -6.38 2.64 6.51
C LEU A 46 -7.35 1.51 6.12
N PRO A 47 -7.86 0.73 7.09
CA PRO A 47 -8.62 -0.49 6.82
C PRO A 47 -9.90 -0.27 6.01
N GLY A 48 -10.64 0.81 6.28
CA GLY A 48 -11.86 1.17 5.56
C GLY A 48 -11.63 2.10 4.36
N GLY A 49 -10.38 2.43 4.03
CA GLY A 49 -10.05 3.17 2.82
C GLY A 49 -9.93 2.24 1.63
N ARG A 50 -10.30 2.67 0.43
CA ARG A 50 -10.17 1.93 -0.83
C ARG A 50 -9.13 2.61 -1.70
N TYR A 51 -8.14 1.84 -2.16
CA TYR A 51 -7.11 2.29 -3.08
C TYR A 51 -6.49 1.09 -3.80
N ASP A 52 -6.26 1.21 -5.10
CA ASP A 52 -5.62 0.20 -5.94
C ASP A 52 -4.33 0.79 -6.57
N HIS A 53 -3.17 0.35 -6.06
CA HIS A 53 -1.86 0.78 -6.57
C HIS A 53 -1.69 0.46 -8.05
N LYS A 54 -2.23 -0.69 -8.53
CA LYS A 54 -2.03 -1.13 -9.91
C LYS A 54 -2.73 -0.19 -10.90
N ALA A 55 -3.91 0.30 -10.55
CA ALA A 55 -4.64 1.26 -11.38
C ALA A 55 -3.93 2.62 -11.52
N HIS A 56 -2.99 2.94 -10.62
CA HIS A 56 -2.27 4.21 -10.59
C HIS A 56 -0.82 4.11 -11.11
N PHE A 57 -0.29 2.90 -11.24
CA PHE A 57 1.14 2.67 -11.46
C PHE A 57 1.69 3.25 -12.78
N GLU A 58 0.87 3.32 -13.83
CA GLU A 58 1.31 3.83 -15.14
C GLU A 58 1.10 5.34 -15.32
N ILE A 59 0.43 6.01 -14.37
CA ILE A 59 0.01 7.42 -14.49
C ILE A 59 0.62 8.35 -13.44
N VAL A 60 1.15 7.81 -12.34
CA VAL A 60 1.79 8.59 -11.26
C VAL A 60 3.02 7.85 -10.71
N GLU A 61 4.02 8.62 -10.29
CA GLU A 61 5.20 8.09 -9.59
C GLU A 61 4.91 7.87 -8.10
N CYS A 62 5.73 7.02 -7.46
CA CYS A 62 5.54 6.66 -6.06
C CYS A 62 5.63 7.90 -5.14
N GLU A 63 6.53 8.81 -5.48
CA GLU A 63 6.84 10.05 -4.77
C GLU A 63 5.73 11.10 -4.88
N ASN A 64 4.83 10.97 -5.86
CA ASN A 64 3.67 11.87 -5.96
C ASN A 64 2.68 11.65 -4.79
N CYS A 65 2.66 10.45 -4.22
CA CYS A 65 1.81 10.11 -3.08
C CYS A 65 2.60 9.99 -1.77
N HIS A 66 3.76 9.34 -1.81
CA HIS A 66 4.52 8.99 -0.61
C HIS A 66 5.85 9.75 -0.60
N ALA A 67 6.12 10.52 0.47
CA ALA A 67 7.45 11.11 0.69
C ALA A 67 8.47 10.06 1.18
N ALA A 68 8.65 9.00 0.39
CA ALA A 68 9.44 7.82 0.73
C ALA A 68 10.90 8.14 1.00
N ASP A 69 11.46 9.11 0.28
CA ASP A 69 12.82 9.61 0.46
C ASP A 69 13.05 10.27 1.83
N LYS A 70 11.98 10.64 2.54
CA LYS A 70 12.02 11.24 3.89
C LYS A 70 11.74 10.25 5.02
N SER A 71 11.40 9.00 4.72
CA SER A 71 11.16 7.97 5.74
C SER A 71 12.45 7.23 6.08
N HIS A 72 12.75 7.14 7.37
CA HIS A 72 13.93 6.44 7.88
C HIS A 72 13.59 5.47 9.01
N LEU A 73 12.37 5.56 9.56
CA LEU A 73 11.89 4.72 10.65
C LEU A 73 10.62 3.97 10.24
N ALA A 74 10.46 2.76 10.76
CA ALA A 74 9.23 1.98 10.57
C ALA A 74 7.98 2.65 11.18
N THR A 75 8.17 3.62 12.08
CA THR A 75 7.11 4.45 12.67
C THR A 75 6.69 5.60 11.76
N ASP A 76 7.43 5.89 10.68
CA ASP A 76 7.08 6.91 9.70
C ASP A 76 5.98 6.35 8.78
N VAL A 77 4.74 6.41 9.26
CA VAL A 77 3.59 5.95 8.47
C VAL A 77 3.35 6.91 7.31
N LEU A 78 3.84 6.53 6.13
CA LEU A 78 3.71 7.30 4.90
C LEU A 78 2.31 7.21 4.28
N LEU A 79 1.25 7.34 5.07
CA LEU A 79 -0.09 7.46 4.50
C LEU A 79 -0.28 8.90 3.96
N PRO A 80 -0.53 9.10 2.66
CA PRO A 80 -0.79 10.42 2.12
C PRO A 80 -2.01 11.05 2.77
N LYS A 81 -2.04 12.39 2.77
CA LYS A 81 -3.27 13.11 3.10
C LYS A 81 -4.24 13.08 1.92
N ILE A 82 -5.52 13.31 2.20
CA ILE A 82 -6.60 13.21 1.21
C ILE A 82 -6.45 14.20 0.05
N GLU A 83 -5.75 15.31 0.25
CA GLU A 83 -5.58 16.35 -0.76
C GLU A 83 -4.87 15.81 -2.02
N ILE A 84 -3.89 14.91 -1.86
CA ILE A 84 -3.19 14.26 -2.99
C ILE A 84 -4.18 13.47 -3.85
N CYS A 85 -5.13 12.79 -3.22
CA CYS A 85 -6.19 12.09 -3.93
C CYS A 85 -7.10 13.09 -4.63
N GLN A 86 -7.47 14.19 -3.97
CA GLN A 86 -8.37 15.23 -4.47
C GLN A 86 -7.81 16.07 -5.63
N ASP A 87 -6.50 16.02 -5.86
CA ASP A 87 -5.89 16.62 -7.04
C ASP A 87 -6.38 15.96 -8.32
N CYS A 88 -6.69 14.66 -8.30
CA CYS A 88 -7.24 13.91 -9.44
C CYS A 88 -8.69 13.42 -9.23
N HIS A 89 -9.08 13.11 -8.00
CA HIS A 89 -10.38 12.56 -7.59
C HIS A 89 -11.17 13.56 -6.75
N SER A 90 -12.01 14.38 -7.37
CA SER A 90 -12.71 15.44 -6.63
C SER A 90 -14.15 15.53 -7.05
N GLY A 91 -15.04 15.79 -6.10
CA GLY A 91 -16.43 16.18 -6.29
C GLY A 91 -17.29 15.17 -7.06
N GLU A 92 -18.51 14.94 -6.62
CA GLU A 92 -19.43 14.06 -7.36
C GLU A 92 -19.76 14.62 -8.76
N ASN A 93 -19.65 15.94 -8.94
CA ASN A 93 -19.99 16.64 -10.18
C ASN A 93 -18.77 17.30 -10.86
N ALA A 94 -17.55 16.86 -10.57
CA ALA A 94 -16.39 17.41 -11.28
C ALA A 94 -16.44 17.08 -12.78
N ALA A 95 -16.02 18.03 -13.61
CA ALA A 95 -16.00 17.87 -15.07
C ALA A 95 -14.58 17.66 -15.62
N ASP A 96 -13.57 18.08 -14.86
CA ASP A 96 -12.15 18.12 -15.22
C ASP A 96 -11.31 17.10 -14.44
N LYS A 97 -11.94 16.35 -13.52
CA LYS A 97 -11.32 15.38 -12.62
C LYS A 97 -12.16 14.11 -12.56
N VAL A 98 -11.63 13.05 -11.97
CA VAL A 98 -12.38 11.81 -11.74
C VAL A 98 -13.48 12.08 -10.71
N PRO A 99 -14.77 12.08 -11.12
CA PRO A 99 -15.85 12.41 -10.20
C PRO A 99 -15.90 11.39 -9.08
N SER A 100 -15.87 11.87 -7.84
CA SER A 100 -15.71 11.03 -6.66
C SER A 100 -16.56 11.55 -5.51
N ASN A 101 -17.18 10.64 -4.76
CA ASN A 101 -17.93 10.96 -3.55
C ASN A 101 -17.30 10.23 -2.34
N CYS A 102 -17.89 10.39 -1.14
CA CYS A 102 -17.35 9.84 0.09
C CYS A 102 -17.07 8.32 0.01
N VAL A 103 -17.95 7.58 -0.69
CA VAL A 103 -17.87 6.12 -0.79
C VAL A 103 -17.00 5.62 -1.95
N SER A 104 -16.46 6.54 -2.75
CA SER A 104 -15.39 6.24 -3.71
C SER A 104 -14.10 5.85 -2.98
N CYS A 105 -13.82 6.47 -1.83
CA CYS A 105 -12.61 6.24 -1.04
C CYS A 105 -12.87 5.48 0.27
N HIS A 106 -14.06 5.58 0.86
CA HIS A 106 -14.38 4.92 2.13
C HIS A 106 -15.45 3.85 1.99
N ASP A 107 -15.15 2.65 2.45
CA ASP A 107 -16.18 1.64 2.67
C ASP A 107 -17.14 2.13 3.75
N TYR A 108 -18.43 2.23 3.39
CA TYR A 108 -19.46 2.71 4.31
C TYR A 108 -20.64 1.74 4.35
N HIS A 109 -21.05 1.43 5.57
CA HIS A 109 -22.22 0.64 5.89
C HIS A 109 -23.05 1.36 6.95
N LEU A 110 -24.36 1.42 6.72
CA LEU A 110 -25.35 1.74 7.73
C LEU A 110 -25.95 0.42 8.24
N ASP A 111 -26.15 0.30 9.55
CA ASP A 111 -26.79 -0.88 10.13
C ASP A 111 -28.18 -1.09 9.51
N GLY A 112 -28.41 -2.29 8.98
CA GLY A 112 -29.67 -2.66 8.33
C GLY A 112 -29.75 -2.35 6.82
N GLU A 113 -28.76 -1.68 6.25
CA GLU A 113 -28.71 -1.32 4.83
C GLU A 113 -27.57 -2.05 4.09
N PRO A 114 -27.71 -2.32 2.78
CA PRO A 114 -26.63 -2.90 1.98
C PRO A 114 -25.42 -1.95 1.88
N MET A 115 -24.25 -2.51 1.48
CA MET A 115 -23.04 -1.73 1.16
C MET A 115 -23.38 -0.51 0.31
N MET A 116 -22.97 0.69 0.72
CA MET A 116 -23.00 1.83 -0.20
C MET A 116 -21.90 1.61 -1.24
N LYS A 117 -22.29 1.48 -2.51
CA LYS A 117 -21.37 1.47 -3.64
C LYS A 117 -21.31 2.87 -4.25
N PRO A 118 -20.14 3.34 -4.72
CA PRO A 118 -20.14 4.52 -5.56
C PRO A 118 -21.11 4.28 -6.71
N VAL A 119 -21.99 5.26 -6.96
CA VAL A 119 -22.74 5.31 -8.21
C VAL A 119 -21.71 5.12 -9.31
N ALA A 120 -21.91 4.11 -10.17
CA ALA A 120 -21.01 3.88 -11.28
C ALA A 120 -20.81 5.22 -11.96
N SER A 121 -19.58 5.75 -11.92
CA SER A 121 -19.20 6.94 -12.66
C SER A 121 -19.76 6.71 -14.05
N ALA A 122 -20.58 7.65 -14.56
CA ALA A 122 -21.11 7.60 -15.92
C ALA A 122 -19.98 7.07 -16.80
N ALA A 123 -20.20 5.87 -17.38
CA ALA A 123 -19.15 5.09 -18.00
C ALA A 123 -18.28 6.02 -18.84
N TRP A 124 -16.99 6.06 -18.57
CA TRP A 124 -16.05 6.79 -19.41
C TRP A 124 -16.29 6.31 -20.85
N THR A 125 -16.84 7.17 -21.70
CA THR A 125 -17.10 6.88 -23.12
C THR A 125 -15.86 7.13 -23.99
N GLY A 126 -14.68 7.21 -23.35
CA GLY A 126 -13.43 7.20 -24.09
C GLY A 126 -13.19 5.83 -24.72
N PRO A 127 -12.31 5.74 -25.72
CA PRO A 127 -12.08 4.48 -26.42
C PRO A 127 -11.57 3.44 -25.43
N GLU A 128 -12.31 2.35 -25.29
CA GLU A 128 -11.88 1.16 -24.56
C GLU A 128 -10.58 0.67 -25.20
N VAL A 129 -9.44 0.79 -24.49
CA VAL A 129 -8.22 0.07 -24.87
C VAL A 129 -8.36 -1.33 -24.30
N PRO A 130 -8.51 -2.38 -25.13
CA PRO A 130 -8.65 -3.73 -24.62
C PRO A 130 -7.37 -4.14 -23.89
N ALA A 131 -7.51 -4.74 -22.72
CA ALA A 131 -6.39 -5.34 -22.01
C ALA A 131 -5.79 -6.47 -22.85
N GLY A 132 -4.70 -6.18 -23.56
CA GLY A 132 -3.99 -7.15 -24.40
C GLY A 132 -3.41 -6.61 -25.71
N GLN A 133 -3.60 -5.35 -26.05
CA GLN A 133 -3.10 -4.78 -27.32
C GLN A 133 -2.14 -3.61 -27.06
N LEU A 134 -0.96 -3.92 -26.52
CA LEU A 134 0.20 -3.02 -26.57
C LEU A 134 1.01 -3.39 -27.82
N ASP A 135 0.55 -2.89 -28.96
CA ASP A 135 1.26 -3.03 -30.22
C ASP A 135 2.39 -2.00 -30.24
N ALA A 136 3.58 -2.44 -30.65
CA ALA A 136 4.87 -1.76 -30.55
C ALA A 136 5.05 -0.53 -31.48
N GLU A 137 4.00 0.25 -31.73
CA GLU A 137 3.99 1.37 -32.69
C GLU A 137 3.92 2.75 -32.05
N TYR A 138 4.10 2.87 -30.73
CA TYR A 138 4.39 4.17 -30.09
C TYR A 138 5.91 4.42 -29.98
N ALA A 139 6.64 4.14 -31.06
CA ALA A 139 8.10 4.24 -31.12
C ALA A 139 8.60 5.15 -32.27
N THR A 140 7.77 6.02 -32.84
CA THR A 140 8.23 7.10 -33.73
C THR A 140 7.27 8.30 -33.66
N GLY A 141 7.39 9.11 -32.61
CA GLY A 141 6.78 10.44 -32.57
C GLY A 141 7.75 11.47 -33.13
N ASP A 142 7.66 11.70 -34.44
CA ASP A 142 8.22 12.85 -35.14
C ASP A 142 7.66 14.14 -34.52
N ASN A 143 8.55 15.03 -34.10
CA ASN A 143 8.26 16.32 -33.51
C ASN A 143 8.42 17.41 -34.57
N GLY A 144 7.38 17.63 -35.37
CA GLY A 144 7.38 18.65 -36.41
C GLY A 144 6.05 19.38 -36.54
N SER A 145 6.08 20.65 -36.10
CA SER A 145 5.26 21.84 -36.46
C SER A 145 4.03 21.67 -37.35
#